data_AF-A0A350IR77-F1
#
_entry.id   AF-A0A350IR77-F1
#
_cell.length_a   1.000
_cell.length_b   1.000
_cell.length_c   1.000
_cell.angle_alpha   90.00
_cell.angle_beta   90.00
_cell.angle_gamma   90.00
#
_symmetry.space_group_name_H-M   'P 1'
#
loop_
_entity.id
_entity.type
_entity.pdbx_description
1 polymer ?
#
loop_
_entity_poly.entity_id
_entity_poly.type
_entity_poly.pdbx_seq_one_letter_code
_entity_poly.pdbx_strand_id
1 'polypeptide(L)'
;MVTVLVRNVDTLVKVGSVSDNAGDLFTPVTAVVRGSQTDEEMWEAANSLGGATTVSVALPTTASLSMTVLDITGAGASPVDARSTSSGTSTAATTGTAPSTESPEIAVACLGWNTKPTLTGTSAGYTALPVEESSVAGWLSGEQTAYMILSTAGAQSYAGTFSASVVWTGALVTFS
;
A
#
# COMPACT_ATOMS: atom_id res chain seq x y z
N MET A 1 -1.51 -16.65 -7.89
CA MET A 1 -0.67 -16.00 -6.87
C MET A 1 -0.46 -14.57 -7.31
N VAL A 2 -0.55 -13.62 -6.39
CA VAL A 2 -0.40 -12.18 -6.65
C VAL A 2 0.58 -11.66 -5.62
N THR A 3 1.65 -11.01 -6.06
CA THR A 3 2.53 -10.28 -5.15
C THR A 3 2.14 -8.81 -5.18
N VAL A 4 1.87 -8.23 -4.03
CA VAL A 4 1.49 -6.82 -3.87
C VAL A 4 2.65 -6.06 -3.24
N LEU A 5 3.12 -5.02 -3.92
CA LEU A 5 4.06 -4.05 -3.35
C LEU A 5 3.28 -2.79 -2.99
N VAL A 6 3.36 -2.40 -1.72
CA VAL A 6 2.89 -1.11 -1.24
C VAL A 6 4.10 -0.25 -0.93
N ARG A 7 4.12 1.01 -1.37
CA ARG A 7 5.27 1.91 -1.18
C ARG A 7 4.86 3.32 -0.84
N ASN A 8 5.67 4.04 -0.05
CA ASN A 8 5.51 5.46 0.24
C ASN A 8 6.83 6.26 0.08
N VAL A 9 6.79 7.45 -0.56
CA VAL A 9 7.99 8.28 -0.85
C VAL A 9 7.80 9.78 -0.54
N ASP A 10 8.72 10.41 0.18
CA ASP A 10 8.64 11.83 0.65
C ASP A 10 8.84 12.91 -0.46
N THR A 11 9.24 12.50 -1.67
CA THR A 11 9.35 13.41 -2.84
C THR A 11 8.65 12.77 -4.03
N LEU A 12 8.05 13.60 -4.90
CA LEU A 12 7.24 13.14 -6.04
C LEU A 12 8.14 12.42 -7.06
N VAL A 13 8.32 11.13 -6.84
CA VAL A 13 9.22 10.25 -7.58
C VAL A 13 8.39 9.05 -8.01
N LYS A 14 7.75 9.22 -9.16
CA LYS A 14 7.01 8.12 -9.79
C LYS A 14 7.99 6.99 -10.06
N VAL A 15 7.63 5.78 -9.63
CA VAL A 15 8.44 4.59 -9.85
C VAL A 15 8.60 4.34 -11.33
N GLY A 16 9.84 4.00 -11.71
CA GLY A 16 10.16 3.61 -13.07
C GLY A 16 9.70 2.18 -13.36
N SER A 17 10.07 1.24 -12.47
CA SER A 17 9.71 -0.17 -12.60
C SER A 17 9.78 -0.90 -11.26
N VAL A 18 9.00 -1.98 -11.16
CA VAL A 18 9.07 -2.96 -10.08
C VAL A 18 9.19 -4.36 -10.69
N SER A 19 10.13 -5.14 -10.18
CA SER A 19 10.37 -6.52 -10.61
C SER A 19 10.92 -7.35 -9.46
N ASP A 20 10.82 -8.67 -9.55
CA ASP A 20 11.48 -9.57 -8.59
C ASP A 20 12.59 -10.42 -9.25
N ASN A 21 13.20 -11.30 -8.47
CA ASN A 21 14.21 -12.24 -8.95
C ASN A 21 13.64 -13.52 -9.57
N ALA A 22 12.32 -13.75 -9.51
CA ALA A 22 11.65 -14.84 -10.20
C ALA A 22 11.30 -14.48 -11.66
N GLY A 23 11.36 -13.18 -12.00
CA GLY A 23 11.07 -12.66 -13.32
C GLY A 23 9.67 -12.06 -13.44
N ASP A 24 8.97 -11.87 -12.32
CA ASP A 24 7.66 -11.23 -12.32
C ASP A 24 7.79 -9.74 -12.61
N LEU A 25 6.90 -9.27 -13.47
CA LEU A 25 6.76 -7.87 -13.83
C LEU A 25 5.51 -7.31 -13.16
N PHE A 26 5.73 -6.31 -12.33
CA PHE A 26 4.65 -5.70 -11.58
C PHE A 26 4.02 -4.55 -12.39
N THR A 27 2.71 -4.42 -12.27
CA THR A 27 1.92 -3.36 -12.90
C THR A 27 1.27 -2.48 -11.82
N PRO A 28 1.14 -1.17 -12.06
CA PRO A 28 0.57 -0.26 -11.06
C PRO A 28 -0.95 -0.46 -10.97
N VAL A 29 -1.47 -0.58 -9.75
CA VAL A 29 -2.90 -0.82 -9.49
C VAL A 29 -3.60 0.47 -9.06
N THR A 30 -3.01 1.16 -8.09
CA THR A 30 -3.51 2.44 -7.60
C THR A 30 -2.36 3.30 -7.10
N ALA A 31 -2.60 4.61 -7.06
CA ALA A 31 -1.64 5.59 -6.60
C ALA A 31 -2.35 6.82 -6.02
N VAL A 32 -1.76 7.40 -4.99
CA VAL A 32 -2.14 8.72 -4.48
C VAL A 32 -0.91 9.58 -4.32
N VAL A 33 -1.01 10.80 -4.84
CA VAL A 33 0.09 11.76 -4.84
C VAL A 33 -0.32 12.95 -3.99
N ARG A 34 0.48 13.24 -2.96
CA ARG A 34 0.22 14.29 -1.98
C ARG A 34 1.22 15.43 -2.17
N GLY A 35 1.18 16.03 -3.36
CA GLY A 35 2.09 17.09 -3.77
C GLY A 35 3.57 16.66 -3.65
N SER A 36 4.45 17.58 -3.25
CA SER A 36 5.88 17.29 -3.07
C SER A 36 6.23 16.70 -1.70
N GLN A 37 5.26 16.13 -0.97
CA GLN A 37 5.45 15.73 0.43
C GLN A 37 5.36 14.23 0.67
N THR A 38 4.47 13.52 -0.01
CA THR A 38 4.47 12.06 0.06
C THR A 38 3.67 11.49 -1.12
N ASP A 39 4.03 10.32 -1.63
CA ASP A 39 3.19 9.54 -2.55
C ASP A 39 3.03 8.11 -2.04
N GLU A 40 1.93 7.45 -2.42
CA GLU A 40 1.72 6.05 -2.10
C GLU A 40 1.23 5.32 -3.34
N GLU A 41 1.83 4.16 -3.64
CA GLU A 41 1.46 3.34 -4.78
C GLU A 41 1.33 1.87 -4.39
N MET A 42 0.37 1.19 -5.01
CA MET A 42 0.25 -0.26 -4.94
C MET A 42 0.47 -0.87 -6.32
N TRP A 43 1.27 -1.92 -6.37
CA TRP A 43 1.63 -2.64 -7.59
C TRP A 43 1.32 -4.12 -7.45
N GLU A 44 0.98 -4.78 -8.55
CA GLU A 44 0.72 -6.22 -8.55
C GLU A 44 1.48 -6.98 -9.64
N ALA A 45 1.83 -8.22 -9.36
CA ALA A 45 2.18 -9.23 -10.35
C ALA A 45 1.14 -10.36 -10.34
N ALA A 46 0.13 -10.28 -11.21
CA ALA A 46 -0.87 -11.34 -11.35
C ALA A 46 -0.27 -12.61 -11.96
N ASN A 47 -0.63 -13.77 -11.43
CA ASN A 47 -0.07 -15.07 -11.82
C ASN A 47 1.45 -15.18 -11.64
N SER A 48 1.96 -14.64 -10.53
CA SER A 48 3.39 -14.65 -10.20
C SER A 48 4.00 -16.07 -10.26
N LEU A 49 5.22 -16.15 -10.79
CA LEU A 49 5.95 -17.38 -11.12
C LEU A 49 6.36 -18.23 -9.90
N GLY A 50 6.28 -17.67 -8.69
CA GLY A 50 6.68 -18.35 -7.46
C GLY A 50 8.19 -18.35 -7.25
N GLY A 51 8.62 -18.48 -5.97
CA GLY A 51 10.04 -18.55 -5.62
C GLY A 51 10.76 -17.19 -5.57
N ALA A 52 10.03 -16.09 -5.66
CA ALA A 52 10.56 -14.75 -5.40
C ALA A 52 11.08 -14.66 -3.97
N THR A 53 12.26 -14.08 -3.81
CA THR A 53 12.88 -13.79 -2.50
C THR A 53 13.34 -12.35 -2.38
N THR A 54 13.35 -11.60 -3.48
CA THR A 54 13.75 -10.20 -3.52
C THR A 54 12.88 -9.45 -4.51
N VAL A 55 12.27 -8.35 -4.07
CA VAL A 55 11.59 -7.38 -4.95
C VAL A 55 12.48 -6.14 -5.06
N SER A 56 12.66 -5.66 -6.28
CA SER A 56 13.46 -4.48 -6.61
C SER A 56 12.57 -3.37 -7.14
N VAL A 57 12.81 -2.16 -6.63
CA VAL A 57 12.10 -0.93 -7.04
C VAL A 57 13.12 0.03 -7.64
N ALA A 58 12.87 0.48 -8.87
CA ALA A 58 13.70 1.47 -9.53
C ALA A 58 13.08 2.86 -9.44
N LEU A 59 13.84 3.80 -8.85
CA LEU A 59 13.47 5.21 -8.75
C LEU A 59 14.33 6.06 -9.71
N PRO A 60 13.75 7.01 -10.45
CA PRO A 60 14.50 7.89 -11.35
C PRO A 60 15.39 8.91 -10.63
N THR A 61 15.13 9.17 -9.34
CA THR A 61 15.88 10.12 -8.51
C THR A 61 16.03 9.58 -7.09
N THR A 62 16.95 10.16 -6.31
CA THR A 62 17.10 9.84 -4.88
C THR A 62 15.82 10.17 -4.11
N ALA A 63 15.36 9.24 -3.28
CA ALA A 63 14.21 9.43 -2.40
C ALA A 63 14.29 8.49 -1.17
N SER A 64 13.51 8.78 -0.13
CA SER A 64 13.26 7.84 0.98
C SER A 64 12.08 6.94 0.61
N LEU A 65 12.22 5.63 0.78
CA LEU A 65 11.18 4.65 0.43
C LEU A 65 10.97 3.66 1.58
N SER A 66 9.73 3.53 2.03
CA SER A 66 9.24 2.43 2.87
C SER A 66 8.34 1.53 2.03
N MET A 67 8.42 0.21 2.21
CA MET A 67 7.64 -0.74 1.43
C MET A 67 7.32 -2.05 2.16
N THR A 68 6.17 -2.62 1.83
CA THR A 68 5.73 -3.94 2.25
C THR A 68 5.40 -4.78 1.02
N VAL A 69 5.82 -6.04 1.03
CA VAL A 69 5.53 -7.03 -0.01
C VAL A 69 4.62 -8.12 0.57
N LEU A 70 3.51 -8.41 -0.08
CA LEU A 70 2.57 -9.47 0.30
C LEU A 70 2.45 -10.50 -0.80
N ASP A 71 2.57 -11.78 -0.46
CA ASP A 71 2.21 -12.87 -1.35
C ASP A 71 0.79 -13.36 -1.06
N ILE A 72 -0.08 -13.21 -2.05
CA ILE A 72 -1.50 -13.58 -1.98
C ILE A 72 -1.71 -14.83 -2.85
N THR A 73 -2.26 -15.87 -2.24
CA THR A 73 -2.64 -17.10 -2.94
C THR A 73 -4.17 -17.21 -3.05
N GLY A 74 -4.66 -17.92 -4.07
CA GLY A 74 -6.10 -18.12 -4.29
C GLY A 74 -6.79 -17.05 -5.15
N ALA A 75 -6.16 -15.91 -5.40
CA ALA A 75 -6.68 -14.88 -6.30
C ALA A 75 -6.68 -15.32 -7.78
N GLY A 76 -7.67 -14.85 -8.54
CA GLY A 76 -7.88 -15.07 -9.96
C GLY A 76 -6.82 -14.43 -10.86
N ALA A 77 -6.96 -14.64 -12.18
CA ALA A 77 -5.99 -14.18 -13.18
C ALA A 77 -6.05 -12.66 -13.45
N SER A 78 -7.15 -12.00 -13.11
CA SER A 78 -7.34 -10.55 -13.12
C SER A 78 -7.87 -10.14 -11.76
N PRO A 79 -7.00 -10.15 -10.74
CA PRO A 79 -7.43 -10.27 -9.36
C PRO A 79 -7.96 -8.94 -8.81
N VAL A 80 -7.44 -7.78 -9.25
CA VAL A 80 -7.89 -6.47 -8.77
C VAL A 80 -9.38 -6.26 -9.05
N ASP A 81 -10.15 -6.05 -8.00
CA ASP A 81 -11.58 -5.76 -8.07
C ASP A 81 -11.87 -4.27 -7.80
N ALA A 82 -11.77 -3.84 -6.55
CA ALA A 82 -12.05 -2.47 -6.13
C ALA A 82 -10.82 -1.75 -5.61
N ARG A 83 -10.84 -0.41 -5.66
CA ARG A 83 -9.77 0.45 -5.14
C ARG A 83 -10.29 1.76 -4.58
N SER A 84 -9.57 2.30 -3.61
CA SER A 84 -9.78 3.66 -3.09
C SER A 84 -8.47 4.27 -2.64
N THR A 85 -8.41 5.59 -2.67
CA THR A 85 -7.27 6.35 -2.15
C THR A 85 -7.72 7.65 -1.51
N SER A 86 -6.98 8.11 -0.51
CA SER A 86 -7.16 9.43 0.08
C SER A 86 -5.81 9.98 0.56
N SER A 87 -5.77 11.28 0.85
CA SER A 87 -4.59 11.93 1.43
C SER A 87 -4.97 13.18 2.22
N GLY A 88 -4.09 13.62 3.12
CA GLY A 88 -4.39 14.78 3.96
C GLY A 88 -3.27 15.31 4.84
N THR A 89 -3.67 16.26 5.69
CA THR A 89 -2.88 16.76 6.84
C THR A 89 -3.77 16.69 8.08
N SER A 90 -3.54 15.73 8.95
CA SER A 90 -4.32 15.58 10.20
C SER A 90 -3.72 14.47 11.05
N THR A 91 -4.32 14.22 12.21
CA THR A 91 -4.12 12.99 12.99
C THR A 91 -4.93 11.82 12.44
N ALA A 92 -6.09 12.06 11.83
CA ALA A 92 -6.98 11.02 11.31
C ALA A 92 -6.68 10.72 9.84
N ALA A 93 -6.17 9.52 9.55
CA ALA A 93 -5.86 9.05 8.21
C ALA A 93 -6.82 7.96 7.76
N THR A 94 -7.05 7.88 6.44
CA THR A 94 -7.97 6.92 5.84
C THR A 94 -7.57 6.61 4.40
N THR A 95 -7.95 5.44 3.92
CA THR A 95 -7.87 5.08 2.50
C THR A 95 -9.03 5.64 1.67
N GLY A 96 -10.05 6.21 2.33
CA GLY A 96 -11.37 6.39 1.73
C GLY A 96 -12.14 5.06 1.68
N THR A 97 -13.20 5.03 0.87
CA THR A 97 -14.08 3.85 0.75
C THR A 97 -14.04 3.33 -0.68
N ALA A 98 -13.62 2.07 -0.86
CA ALA A 98 -13.77 1.36 -2.11
C ALA A 98 -15.21 0.82 -2.23
N PRO A 99 -15.81 0.83 -3.44
CA PRO A 99 -17.14 0.28 -3.66
C PRO A 99 -17.20 -1.23 -3.37
N SER A 100 -18.42 -1.79 -3.37
CA SER A 100 -18.70 -3.16 -2.94
C SER A 100 -17.80 -4.20 -3.60
N THR A 101 -17.16 -5.01 -2.76
CA THR A 101 -16.33 -6.15 -3.10
C THR A 101 -17.17 -7.42 -3.27
N GLU A 102 -16.66 -8.44 -3.97
CA GLU A 102 -17.25 -9.79 -3.98
C GLU A 102 -16.77 -10.62 -2.77
N SER A 103 -17.14 -11.90 -2.72
CA SER A 103 -16.62 -12.86 -1.73
C SER A 103 -16.49 -14.27 -2.32
N PRO A 104 -15.41 -15.01 -2.03
CA PRO A 104 -14.27 -14.64 -1.16
C PRO A 104 -13.28 -13.68 -1.84
N GLU A 105 -12.84 -12.66 -1.11
CA GLU A 105 -11.81 -11.70 -1.56
C GLU A 105 -10.81 -11.39 -0.43
N ILE A 106 -9.73 -10.69 -0.76
CA ILE A 106 -8.83 -10.06 0.22
C ILE A 106 -8.77 -8.55 -0.03
N ALA A 107 -8.94 -7.75 1.02
CA ALA A 107 -8.62 -6.33 1.02
C ALA A 107 -7.19 -6.12 1.52
N VAL A 108 -6.40 -5.34 0.80
CA VAL A 108 -5.08 -4.85 1.21
C VAL A 108 -5.16 -3.34 1.28
N ALA A 109 -4.78 -2.79 2.43
CA ALA A 109 -4.84 -1.37 2.72
C ALA A 109 -3.51 -0.89 3.27
N CYS A 110 -3.21 0.39 3.08
CA CYS A 110 -2.03 1.02 3.65
C CYS A 110 -2.33 2.47 4.04
N LEU A 111 -1.61 2.93 5.05
CA LEU A 111 -1.49 4.33 5.40
C LEU A 111 0.00 4.71 5.38
N GLY A 112 0.37 5.67 4.53
CA GLY A 112 1.70 6.26 4.46
C GLY A 112 1.81 7.59 5.21
N TRP A 113 3.01 7.94 5.64
CA TRP A 113 3.33 9.23 6.28
C TRP A 113 4.78 9.64 6.08
N ASN A 114 5.10 10.92 6.32
CA ASN A 114 6.44 11.48 6.06
C ASN A 114 7.19 12.05 7.30
N THR A 115 6.76 11.63 8.49
CA THR A 115 7.43 11.97 9.76
C THR A 115 7.56 10.72 10.61
N LYS A 116 7.71 10.83 11.94
CA LYS A 116 7.77 9.68 12.85
C LYS A 116 6.63 9.68 13.89
N PRO A 117 5.36 9.63 13.47
CA PRO A 117 4.23 9.52 14.39
C PRO A 117 4.14 8.09 14.95
N THR A 118 3.28 7.91 15.94
CA THR A 118 2.77 6.58 16.32
C THR A 118 1.38 6.41 15.71
N LEU A 119 1.17 5.35 14.94
CA LEU A 119 -0.14 4.97 14.41
C LEU A 119 -0.87 4.06 15.40
N THR A 120 -2.13 4.38 15.70
CA THR A 120 -2.98 3.63 16.64
C THR A 120 -4.42 3.62 16.16
N GLY A 121 -5.27 2.80 16.80
CA GLY A 121 -6.73 2.82 16.56
C GLY A 121 -7.11 2.51 15.11
N THR A 122 -6.49 1.48 14.53
CA THR A 122 -6.73 1.08 13.15
C THR A 122 -8.06 0.34 12.99
N SER A 123 -8.63 0.36 11.78
CA SER A 123 -9.93 -0.29 11.49
C SER A 123 -9.95 -1.75 11.94
N ALA A 124 -11.05 -2.15 12.62
CA ALA A 124 -11.24 -3.51 13.09
C ALA A 124 -11.36 -4.51 11.92
N GLY A 125 -10.96 -5.76 12.16
CA GLY A 125 -11.01 -6.85 11.17
C GLY A 125 -9.76 -6.96 10.29
N TYR A 126 -9.00 -5.87 10.15
CA TYR A 126 -7.72 -5.88 9.45
C TYR A 126 -6.60 -6.42 10.35
N THR A 127 -5.76 -7.28 9.79
CA THR A 127 -4.48 -7.67 10.37
C THR A 127 -3.43 -6.69 9.91
N ALA A 128 -2.94 -5.84 10.82
CA ALA A 128 -1.84 -4.93 10.54
C ALA A 128 -0.51 -5.68 10.46
N LEU A 129 0.28 -5.35 9.44
CA LEU A 129 1.67 -5.78 9.31
C LEU A 129 2.59 -4.82 10.09
N PRO A 130 3.87 -5.19 10.28
CA PRO A 130 4.86 -4.29 10.86
C PRO A 130 4.90 -2.93 10.15
N VAL A 131 5.27 -1.91 10.92
CA VAL A 131 5.55 -0.58 10.36
C VAL A 131 6.91 -0.63 9.67
N GLU A 132 6.96 -0.14 8.43
CA GLU A 132 8.20 0.02 7.67
C GLU A 132 8.56 1.49 7.58
N GLU A 133 9.81 1.85 7.88
CA GLU A 133 10.30 3.23 7.85
C GLU A 133 11.65 3.31 7.13
N SER A 134 11.91 4.43 6.47
CA SER A 134 13.19 4.76 5.86
C SER A 134 13.53 6.22 6.07
N SER A 135 14.83 6.52 6.05
CA SER A 135 15.31 7.89 6.00
C SER A 135 16.51 8.03 5.09
N VAL A 136 16.38 8.91 4.08
CA VAL A 136 17.44 9.22 3.12
C VAL A 136 17.60 10.73 3.04
N ALA A 137 18.81 11.23 3.29
CA ALA A 137 19.11 12.67 3.26
C ALA A 137 18.19 13.54 4.14
N GLY A 138 17.64 12.99 5.23
CA GLY A 138 16.72 13.68 6.15
C GLY A 138 15.26 13.65 5.73
N TRP A 139 14.93 13.07 4.57
CA TRP A 139 13.58 12.75 4.15
C TRP A 139 13.13 11.49 4.86
N LEU A 140 11.91 11.48 5.40
CA LEU A 140 11.35 10.37 6.14
C LEU A 140 10.17 9.80 5.36
N SER A 141 10.12 8.49 5.24
CA SER A 141 8.95 7.77 4.72
C SER A 141 8.62 6.65 5.68
N GLY A 142 7.36 6.57 6.10
CA GLY A 142 6.84 5.43 6.84
C GLY A 142 5.53 4.95 6.25
N GLU A 143 5.22 3.67 6.46
CA GLU A 143 3.94 3.09 6.08
C GLU A 143 3.55 1.93 7.00
N GLN A 144 2.24 1.67 7.08
CA GLN A 144 1.72 0.43 7.64
C GLN A 144 0.70 -0.17 6.68
N THR A 145 1.04 -1.33 6.14
CA THR A 145 0.11 -2.15 5.38
C THR A 145 -0.71 -3.04 6.32
N ALA A 146 -1.96 -3.30 5.96
CA ALA A 146 -2.85 -4.22 6.64
C ALA A 146 -3.71 -4.98 5.64
N TYR A 147 -4.17 -6.18 6.00
CA TYR A 147 -5.02 -6.99 5.12
C TYR A 147 -6.22 -7.59 5.87
N MET A 148 -7.29 -7.89 5.14
CA MET A 148 -8.49 -8.55 5.65
C MET A 148 -9.06 -9.53 4.62
N ILE A 149 -9.37 -10.76 5.05
CA ILE A 149 -10.09 -11.72 4.22
C ILE A 149 -11.59 -11.43 4.31
N LEU A 150 -12.24 -11.23 3.17
CA LEU A 150 -13.64 -10.84 3.04
C LEU A 150 -14.53 -12.06 2.84
N SER A 151 -15.35 -12.37 3.84
CA SER A 151 -16.34 -13.45 3.81
C SER A 151 -17.75 -13.00 3.42
N THR A 152 -17.93 -11.69 3.20
CA THR A 152 -19.18 -11.08 2.75
C THR A 152 -18.88 -9.89 1.84
N ALA A 153 -19.67 -9.74 0.78
CA ALA A 153 -19.64 -8.57 -0.08
C ALA A 153 -19.95 -7.28 0.72
N GLY A 154 -19.27 -6.19 0.39
CA GLY A 154 -19.53 -4.89 1.00
C GLY A 154 -18.45 -3.86 0.72
N ALA A 155 -18.75 -2.59 1.01
CA ALA A 155 -17.77 -1.52 0.86
C ALA A 155 -16.61 -1.71 1.85
N GLN A 156 -15.39 -1.40 1.42
CA GLN A 156 -14.18 -1.54 2.23
C GLN A 156 -13.50 -0.20 2.49
N SER A 157 -13.01 -0.03 3.72
CA SER A 157 -12.23 1.14 4.12
C SER A 157 -11.27 0.78 5.25
N TYR A 158 -10.12 1.43 5.26
CA TYR A 158 -9.15 1.37 6.34
C TYR A 158 -8.83 2.77 6.84
N ALA A 159 -8.66 2.91 8.15
CA ALA A 159 -8.38 4.17 8.81
C ALA A 159 -7.52 3.93 10.06
N GLY A 160 -6.89 5.00 10.55
CA GLY A 160 -6.09 5.01 11.76
C GLY A 160 -5.84 6.41 12.28
N THR A 161 -5.31 6.51 13.50
CA THR A 161 -5.03 7.77 14.18
C THR A 161 -3.55 7.89 14.55
N PHE A 162 -2.91 8.95 14.06
CA PHE A 162 -1.56 9.34 14.41
C PHE A 162 -1.50 10.15 15.71
N SER A 163 -0.40 10.00 16.45
CA SER A 163 -0.13 10.74 17.69
C SER A 163 0.06 12.26 17.51
N ALA A 164 0.25 12.72 16.27
CA ALA A 164 0.35 14.13 15.90
C ALA A 164 -0.21 14.35 14.48
N SER A 165 -0.46 15.60 14.11
CA SER A 165 -0.87 15.93 12.74
C SER A 165 0.31 15.73 11.79
N VAL A 166 0.13 14.90 10.77
CA VAL A 166 1.15 14.56 9.77
C VAL A 166 0.60 14.70 8.36
N VAL A 167 1.50 14.79 7.39
CA VAL A 167 1.18 14.50 5.98
C VAL A 167 0.96 13.01 5.87
N TRP A 168 -0.18 12.59 5.33
CA TRP A 168 -0.48 11.18 5.14
C TRP A 168 -1.12 10.89 3.79
N THR A 169 -0.97 9.65 3.37
CA THR A 169 -1.65 9.00 2.25
C THR A 169 -2.34 7.74 2.75
N GLY A 170 -3.30 7.26 1.97
CA GLY A 170 -3.81 5.92 2.16
C GLY A 170 -4.33 5.36 0.85
N ALA A 171 -4.05 4.09 0.61
CA ALA A 171 -4.56 3.32 -0.51
C ALA A 171 -5.18 2.01 -0.02
N LEU A 172 -6.21 1.55 -0.72
CA LEU A 172 -6.83 0.25 -0.53
C LEU A 172 -7.12 -0.37 -1.89
N VAL A 173 -6.85 -1.66 -2.01
CA VAL A 173 -7.15 -2.49 -3.18
C VAL A 173 -7.75 -3.81 -2.69
N THR A 174 -8.76 -4.32 -3.38
CA THR A 174 -9.29 -5.67 -3.16
C THR A 174 -8.91 -6.61 -4.29
N PHE A 175 -8.72 -7.88 -3.95
CA PHE A 175 -8.32 -8.94 -4.88
C PHE A 175 -9.27 -10.14 -4.77
N SER A 176 -9.76 -10.60 -5.92
CA SER A 176 -10.60 -11.77 -6.15
C SER A 176 -9.84 -12.91 -6.83
#